data_AF-A0A7C7YE03-F1
#
_entry.id   AF-A0A7C7YE03-F1
#
_cell.length_a   1.000
_cell.length_b   1.000
_cell.length_c   1.000
_cell.angle_alpha   90.00
_cell.angle_beta   90.00
_cell.angle_gamma   90.00
#
_symmetry.space_group_name_H-M   'P 1'
#
loop_
_entity.id
_entity.type
_entity.pdbx_description
1 polymer ?
#
loop_
_entity_poly.entity_id
_entity_poly.type
_entity_poly.pdbx_seq_one_letter_code
_entity_poly.pdbx_strand_id
1 'polypeptide(L)'
;MAIPIVRNIRFKQLQSKYSEPEQTVELELADMRQKNNIALMGMAGVGKSYIGKKIAAISNYEHMETDELIIKQANQEGKIYCDLSDENFLRIEKDVFMRLGDLSGKVIDTGASVIYDQDVMCKITDFAHVVYIEDSIDVIEERFIARGPV
;
A
#
# COMPACT_ATOMS: atom_id res chain seq x y z
N MET A 1 -5.63 0.45 -13.43
CA MET A 1 -5.28 -0.95 -13.80
C MET A 1 -4.55 -1.57 -12.61
N ALA A 2 -4.93 -2.73 -12.06
CA ALA A 2 -4.17 -3.34 -10.95
C ALA A 2 -2.71 -3.55 -11.40
N ILE A 3 -1.74 -3.13 -10.57
CA ILE A 3 -0.30 -3.27 -10.88
C ILE A 3 -0.06 -4.71 -11.34
N PRO A 4 0.54 -4.94 -12.53
CA PRO A 4 0.70 -6.28 -13.08
C PRO A 4 1.32 -7.28 -12.09
N ILE A 5 2.20 -6.80 -11.20
CA ILE A 5 2.82 -7.58 -10.13
C ILE A 5 1.79 -8.08 -9.10
N VAL A 6 0.96 -7.19 -8.56
CA VAL A 6 -0.08 -7.55 -7.56
C VAL A 6 -1.08 -8.52 -8.16
N ARG A 7 -1.53 -8.25 -9.39
CA ARG A 7 -2.44 -9.13 -10.11
C ARG A 7 -1.81 -10.50 -10.32
N ASN A 8 -0.53 -10.57 -10.71
CA ASN A 8 0.17 -11.84 -10.95
C ASN A 8 0.43 -12.62 -9.64
N ILE A 9 0.71 -11.96 -8.52
CA ILE A 9 0.86 -12.60 -7.19
C ILE A 9 -0.48 -13.25 -6.78
N ARG A 10 -1.56 -12.47 -6.76
CA ARG A 10 -2.88 -12.95 -6.32
C ARG A 10 -3.45 -14.00 -7.27
N PHE A 11 -3.27 -13.81 -8.58
CA PHE A 11 -3.71 -14.78 -9.57
C PHE A 11 -2.95 -16.10 -9.46
N LYS A 12 -1.64 -16.10 -9.19
CA LYS A 12 -0.88 -17.33 -8.90
C LYS A 12 -1.36 -18.04 -7.64
N GLN A 13 -1.67 -17.32 -6.57
CA GLN A 13 -2.22 -17.90 -5.33
C GLN A 13 -3.60 -18.52 -5.55
N LEU A 14 -4.45 -17.89 -6.38
CA LEU A 14 -5.78 -18.41 -6.72
C LEU A 14 -5.71 -19.60 -7.69
N GLN A 15 -4.86 -19.54 -8.71
CA GLN A 15 -4.65 -20.63 -9.68
C GLN A 15 -4.01 -21.87 -9.07
N SER A 16 -3.09 -21.72 -8.09
CA SER A 16 -2.56 -22.89 -7.37
C SER A 16 -3.63 -23.60 -6.56
N LYS A 17 -4.75 -22.91 -6.27
CA LYS A 17 -5.83 -23.42 -5.45
C LYS A 17 -6.96 -24.03 -6.30
N TYR A 18 -7.23 -23.57 -7.54
CA TYR A 18 -8.36 -24.04 -8.37
C TYR A 18 -8.17 -23.91 -9.91
N SER A 19 -9.00 -24.64 -10.67
CA SER A 19 -8.77 -24.97 -12.10
C SER A 19 -9.51 -24.10 -13.14
N GLU A 20 -10.50 -23.28 -12.77
CA GLU A 20 -11.47 -22.66 -13.72
C GLU A 20 -11.54 -21.10 -13.64
N PRO A 21 -11.66 -20.36 -14.77
CA PRO A 21 -11.59 -18.89 -14.80
C PRO A 21 -12.81 -18.15 -14.20
N GLU A 22 -14.04 -18.64 -14.41
CA GLU A 22 -15.26 -17.96 -13.93
C GLU A 22 -15.38 -17.99 -12.41
N GLN A 23 -14.95 -19.10 -11.80
CA GLN A 23 -14.85 -19.23 -10.34
C GLN A 23 -13.85 -18.23 -9.75
N THR A 24 -12.82 -17.84 -10.51
CA THR A 24 -11.77 -16.93 -10.05
C THR A 24 -12.31 -15.51 -9.78
N VAL A 25 -13.24 -15.01 -10.60
CA VAL A 25 -13.80 -13.65 -10.45
C VAL A 25 -14.73 -13.54 -9.23
N GLU A 26 -15.61 -14.52 -9.04
CA GLU A 26 -16.53 -14.52 -7.89
C GLU A 26 -15.78 -14.67 -6.56
N LEU A 27 -14.69 -15.44 -6.56
CA LEU A 27 -13.78 -15.59 -5.43
C LEU A 27 -12.97 -14.33 -5.15
N GLU A 28 -12.48 -13.61 -6.17
CA GLU A 28 -11.84 -12.31 -5.98
C GLU A 28 -12.80 -11.33 -5.29
N LEU A 29 -14.07 -11.29 -5.72
CA LEU A 29 -15.10 -10.45 -5.09
C LEU A 29 -15.41 -10.88 -3.65
N ALA A 30 -15.45 -12.18 -3.37
CA ALA A 30 -15.66 -12.71 -2.02
C ALA A 30 -14.48 -12.38 -1.07
N ASP A 31 -13.23 -12.54 -1.54
CA ASP A 31 -12.02 -12.20 -0.79
C ASP A 31 -11.91 -10.68 -0.58
N MET A 32 -12.30 -9.88 -1.58
CA MET A 32 -12.45 -8.42 -1.42
C MET A 32 -13.48 -8.06 -0.35
N ARG A 33 -14.58 -8.81 -0.22
CA ARG A 33 -15.60 -8.59 0.82
C ARG A 33 -15.17 -9.08 2.20
N GLN A 34 -14.23 -10.02 2.29
CA GLN A 34 -13.66 -10.47 3.57
C GLN A 34 -12.58 -9.53 4.10
N LYS A 35 -11.82 -8.88 3.21
CA LYS A 35 -10.76 -7.95 3.59
C LYS A 35 -11.36 -6.60 3.99
N ASN A 36 -11.35 -6.34 5.30
CA ASN A 36 -11.83 -5.09 5.87
C ASN A 36 -10.80 -3.94 5.82
N ASN A 37 -9.78 -4.03 4.97
CA ASN A 37 -8.77 -2.97 4.81
C ASN A 37 -8.57 -2.64 3.34
N ILE A 38 -8.24 -1.38 3.07
CA ILE A 38 -7.89 -0.88 1.74
C ILE A 38 -6.47 -0.33 1.81
N ALA A 39 -5.56 -0.80 0.97
CA ALA A 39 -4.20 -0.26 0.85
C ALA A 39 -4.08 0.55 -0.44
N LEU A 40 -3.67 1.81 -0.34
CA LEU A 40 -3.45 2.71 -1.46
C LEU A 40 -1.98 2.69 -1.86
N MET A 41 -1.72 2.44 -3.14
CA MET A 41 -0.38 2.44 -3.74
C MET A 41 -0.33 3.41 -4.92
N GLY A 42 0.87 3.90 -5.25
CA GLY A 42 1.06 4.87 -6.31
C GLY A 42 2.22 5.83 -6.04
N MET A 43 2.62 6.57 -7.07
CA MET A 43 3.73 7.52 -7.00
C MET A 43 3.48 8.61 -5.94
N ALA A 44 4.56 9.19 -5.39
CA ALA A 44 4.43 10.39 -4.57
C ALA A 44 3.72 11.50 -5.37
N GLY A 45 2.86 12.30 -4.73
CA GLY A 45 2.08 13.34 -5.41
C GLY A 45 0.84 12.86 -6.19
N VAL A 46 0.64 11.54 -6.36
CA VAL A 46 -0.55 11.00 -7.07
C VAL A 46 -1.87 11.18 -6.31
N GLY A 47 -1.82 11.64 -5.05
CA GLY A 47 -3.01 12.00 -4.26
C GLY A 47 -3.51 10.92 -3.30
N LYS A 48 -2.68 9.90 -2.97
CA LYS A 48 -3.03 8.80 -2.07
C LYS A 48 -3.58 9.29 -0.72
N SER A 49 -2.84 10.09 0.05
CA SER A 49 -3.30 10.62 1.35
C SER A 49 -4.63 11.38 1.25
N TYR A 50 -4.83 12.17 0.19
CA TYR A 50 -6.09 12.90 -0.03
C TYR A 50 -7.26 11.96 -0.28
N ILE A 51 -7.09 11.00 -1.19
CA ILE A 51 -8.11 10.00 -1.54
C ILE A 51 -8.36 9.08 -0.33
N GLY A 52 -7.32 8.65 0.37
CA GLY A 52 -7.37 7.78 1.52
C GLY A 52 -8.16 8.37 2.68
N LYS A 53 -7.92 9.64 3.02
CA LYS A 53 -8.69 10.36 4.05
C LYS A 53 -10.17 10.44 3.70
N LYS A 54 -10.51 10.63 2.42
CA LYS A 54 -11.91 10.63 1.96
C LYS A 54 -12.55 9.26 2.02
N ILE A 55 -11.86 8.21 1.56
CA ILE A 55 -12.35 6.83 1.63
C ILE A 55 -12.60 6.46 3.09
N ALA A 56 -11.63 6.73 3.97
CA ALA A 56 -11.72 6.45 5.40
C ALA A 56 -12.96 7.08 6.04
N ALA A 57 -13.23 8.36 5.74
CA ALA A 57 -14.41 9.06 6.24
C ALA A 57 -15.72 8.46 5.72
N ILE A 58 -15.80 8.09 4.44
CA ILE A 58 -17.01 7.52 3.82
C ILE A 58 -17.28 6.09 4.34
N SER A 59 -16.23 5.29 4.55
CA SER A 59 -16.35 3.90 4.99
C SER A 59 -16.34 3.72 6.51
N ASN A 60 -16.23 4.81 7.29
CA ASN A 60 -16.00 4.78 8.74
C ASN A 60 -14.79 3.92 9.13
N TYR A 61 -13.73 4.00 8.33
CA TYR A 61 -12.44 3.34 8.57
C TYR A 61 -11.43 4.36 9.12
N GLU A 62 -10.37 3.87 9.74
CA GLU A 62 -9.27 4.72 10.19
C GLU A 62 -8.24 4.88 9.07
N HIS A 63 -7.78 6.11 8.84
CA HIS A 63 -6.68 6.38 7.91
C HIS A 63 -5.33 6.13 8.61
N MET A 64 -4.46 5.36 7.98
CA MET A 64 -3.14 4.98 8.50
C MET A 64 -2.08 5.34 7.46
N GLU A 65 -1.12 6.20 7.81
CA GLU A 65 0.03 6.53 6.96
C GLU A 65 1.23 5.66 7.39
N THR A 66 1.80 4.87 6.48
CA THR A 66 2.88 3.94 6.86
C THR A 66 4.19 4.66 7.16
N ASP A 67 4.40 5.85 6.59
CA ASP A 67 5.61 6.65 6.83
C ASP A 67 5.74 7.04 8.31
N GLU A 68 4.63 7.28 9.02
CA GLU A 68 4.66 7.54 10.47
C GLU A 68 5.22 6.35 11.26
N LEU A 69 4.91 5.13 10.82
CA LEU A 69 5.42 3.90 11.44
C LEU A 69 6.90 3.71 11.15
N ILE A 70 7.35 4.03 9.94
CA ILE A 70 8.75 3.98 9.53
C ILE A 70 9.56 5.02 10.33
N ILE A 71 9.07 6.25 10.45
CA ILE A 71 9.69 7.31 11.29
C ILE A 71 9.81 6.84 12.74
N LYS A 72 8.74 6.28 13.30
CA LYS A 72 8.74 5.75 14.67
C LYS A 72 9.77 4.64 14.85
N GLN A 73 9.85 3.71 13.91
CA GLN A 73 10.83 2.61 13.95
C GLN A 73 12.26 3.12 13.78
N ALA A 74 12.50 4.06 12.87
CA ALA A 74 13.82 4.69 12.68
C ALA A 74 14.31 5.37 13.96
N ASN A 75 13.43 6.14 14.63
CA ASN A 75 13.73 6.78 15.90
C ASN A 75 14.06 5.76 17.01
N GLN A 76 13.33 4.63 17.06
CA GLN A 76 13.63 3.54 18.00
C GLN A 76 15.00 2.88 17.76
N GLU A 77 15.48 2.89 16.52
CA GLU A 77 16.82 2.44 16.15
C GLU A 77 17.91 3.53 16.30
N GLY A 78 17.55 4.72 16.80
CA GLY A 78 18.48 5.84 16.93
C GLY A 78 18.89 6.48 15.60
N LYS A 79 18.05 6.34 14.56
CA LYS A 79 18.27 6.91 13.22
C LYS A 79 17.31 8.06 12.97
N ILE A 80 17.77 9.09 12.26
CA ILE A 80 16.94 10.20 11.80
C ILE A 80 16.37 9.83 10.44
N TYR A 81 15.04 9.87 10.29
CA TYR A 81 14.34 9.46 9.07
C TYR A 81 14.90 10.14 7.81
N CYS A 82 15.16 11.45 7.86
CA CYS A 82 15.69 12.22 6.73
C CYS A 82 17.14 11.86 6.35
N ASP A 83 17.88 11.19 7.24
CA ASP A 83 19.28 10.82 7.04
C ASP A 83 19.44 9.33 6.68
N LEU A 84 18.34 8.59 6.51
CA LEU A 84 18.38 7.19 6.13
C LEU A 84 18.91 7.04 4.71
N SER A 85 19.85 6.12 4.51
CA SER A 85 20.12 5.59 3.17
C SER A 85 18.92 4.79 2.67
N ASP A 86 18.76 4.70 1.34
CA ASP A 86 17.68 3.91 0.72
C ASP A 86 17.64 2.47 1.24
N GLU A 87 18.80 1.82 1.40
CA GLU A 87 18.89 0.47 1.97
C GLU A 87 18.35 0.39 3.41
N ASN A 88 18.69 1.38 4.25
CA ASN A 88 18.18 1.43 5.62
C ASN A 88 16.68 1.69 5.64
N PHE A 89 16.19 2.58 4.77
CA PHE A 89 14.77 2.87 4.63
C PHE A 89 14.00 1.60 4.25
N LEU A 90 14.41 0.91 3.18
CA LEU A 90 13.74 -0.29 2.68
C LEU A 90 13.77 -1.42 3.72
N ARG A 91 14.88 -1.60 4.44
CA ARG A 91 14.94 -2.57 5.55
C ARG A 91 13.94 -2.21 6.65
N ILE A 92 13.89 -0.95 7.08
CA ILE A 92 12.96 -0.51 8.13
C ILE A 92 11.51 -0.67 7.66
N GLU A 93 11.19 -0.27 6.43
CA GLU A 93 9.88 -0.44 5.81
C GLU A 93 9.46 -1.92 5.85
N LYS A 94 10.35 -2.81 5.40
CA LYS A 94 10.10 -4.26 5.47
C LYS A 94 9.83 -4.71 6.90
N ASP A 95 10.69 -4.34 7.85
CA ASP A 95 10.54 -4.74 9.25
C ASP A 95 9.22 -4.21 9.86
N VAL A 96 8.76 -3.02 9.46
CA VAL A 96 7.45 -2.47 9.86
C VAL A 96 6.33 -3.34 9.31
N PHE A 97 6.28 -3.60 8.00
CA PHE A 97 5.21 -4.40 7.39
C PHE A 97 5.16 -5.83 7.90
N MET A 98 6.31 -6.47 8.12
CA MET A 98 6.37 -7.84 8.64
C MET A 98 5.85 -7.93 10.08
N ARG A 99 5.97 -6.85 10.86
CA ARG A 99 5.48 -6.77 12.24
C ARG A 99 4.06 -6.23 12.36
N LEU A 100 3.43 -5.79 11.27
CA LEU A 100 2.01 -5.46 11.28
C LEU A 100 1.19 -6.71 11.62
N GLY A 101 0.49 -6.63 12.75
CA GLY A 101 -0.46 -7.64 13.21
C GLY A 101 -1.78 -7.56 12.44
N ASP A 102 -2.83 -8.10 13.05
CA ASP A 102 -4.16 -8.09 12.46
C ASP A 102 -4.72 -6.66 12.41
N LEU A 103 -4.94 -6.16 11.20
CA LEU A 103 -5.59 -4.88 10.94
C LEU A 103 -7.03 -5.13 10.49
N SER A 104 -7.94 -4.24 10.85
CA SER A 104 -9.32 -4.25 10.37
C SER A 104 -9.87 -2.83 10.35
N GLY A 105 -10.68 -2.50 9.34
CA GLY A 105 -11.28 -1.19 9.18
C GLY A 105 -10.26 -0.09 8.91
N LYS A 106 -9.19 -0.38 8.15
CA LYS A 106 -8.12 0.60 7.84
C LYS A 106 -8.12 1.00 6.36
N VAL A 107 -7.86 2.27 6.11
CA VAL A 107 -7.37 2.77 4.81
C VAL A 107 -5.91 3.14 4.97
N ILE A 108 -5.03 2.42 4.29
CA ILE A 108 -3.59 2.42 4.51
C ILE A 108 -2.93 3.15 3.34
N ASP A 109 -2.39 4.34 3.59
CA ASP A 109 -1.55 5.05 2.63
C ASP A 109 -0.12 4.53 2.74
N THR A 110 0.32 3.83 1.70
CA THR A 110 1.64 3.22 1.64
C THR A 110 2.66 4.14 0.96
N GLY A 111 3.92 4.08 1.40
CA GLY A 111 5.03 4.66 0.64
C GLY A 111 5.13 4.09 -0.77
N ALA A 112 5.66 4.85 -1.74
CA ALA A 112 5.82 4.35 -3.10
C ALA A 112 6.85 3.20 -3.21
N SER A 113 7.72 3.08 -2.21
CA SER A 113 8.81 2.13 -2.07
C SER A 113 8.38 0.68 -1.86
N VAL A 114 7.16 0.44 -1.36
CA VAL A 114 6.67 -0.92 -1.04
C VAL A 114 6.75 -1.88 -2.23
N ILE A 115 6.70 -1.35 -3.47
CA ILE A 115 6.78 -2.14 -4.70
C ILE A 115 8.15 -2.78 -4.94
N TYR A 116 9.20 -2.29 -4.27
CA TYR A 116 10.56 -2.78 -4.42
C TYR A 116 10.82 -4.07 -3.64
N ASP A 117 9.99 -4.40 -2.65
CA ASP A 117 10.12 -5.61 -1.84
C ASP A 117 8.91 -6.54 -2.03
N GLN A 118 9.17 -7.73 -2.59
CA GLN A 118 8.11 -8.70 -2.87
C GLN A 118 7.43 -9.25 -1.62
N ASP A 119 8.16 -9.39 -0.51
CA ASP A 119 7.59 -9.90 0.73
C ASP A 119 6.61 -8.88 1.30
N VAL A 120 6.99 -7.59 1.27
CA VAL A 120 6.10 -6.48 1.68
C VAL A 120 4.83 -6.48 0.84
N MET A 121 4.95 -6.60 -0.48
CA MET A 121 3.80 -6.66 -1.38
C MET A 121 2.88 -7.84 -1.06
N CYS A 122 3.44 -9.04 -0.87
CA CYS A 122 2.67 -10.22 -0.46
C CYS A 122 1.95 -9.98 0.87
N LYS A 123 2.67 -9.50 1.87
CA LYS A 123 2.12 -9.21 3.21
C LYS A 123 0.96 -8.21 3.14
N ILE A 124 1.05 -7.16 2.32
CA ILE A 124 -0.06 -6.20 2.13
C ILE A 124 -1.28 -6.89 1.50
N THR A 125 -1.06 -7.74 0.50
CA THR A 125 -2.18 -8.44 -0.17
C THR A 125 -2.89 -9.44 0.71
N ASP A 126 -2.24 -9.92 1.78
CA ASP A 126 -2.84 -10.84 2.74
C ASP A 126 -3.92 -10.16 3.60
N PHE A 127 -3.68 -8.91 4.03
CA PHE A 127 -4.59 -8.22 4.95
C PHE A 127 -5.41 -7.08 4.31
N ALA A 128 -5.11 -6.65 3.09
CA ALA A 128 -5.79 -5.51 2.45
C ALA A 128 -6.16 -5.76 0.98
N HIS A 129 -7.20 -5.06 0.54
CA HIS A 129 -7.45 -4.85 -0.89
C HIS A 129 -6.55 -3.73 -1.41
N VAL A 130 -5.70 -4.03 -2.38
CA VAL A 130 -4.75 -3.08 -2.94
C VAL A 130 -5.40 -2.29 -4.07
N VAL A 131 -5.43 -0.97 -3.92
CA VAL A 131 -5.88 -0.01 -4.92
C VAL A 131 -4.68 0.78 -5.41
N TYR A 132 -4.39 0.64 -6.70
CA TYR A 132 -3.36 1.43 -7.36
C TYR A 132 -3.97 2.72 -7.91
N ILE A 133 -3.42 3.85 -7.49
CA ILE A 133 -3.79 5.18 -7.96
C ILE A 133 -2.72 5.61 -8.96
N GLU A 134 -3.18 5.87 -10.18
CA GLU A 134 -2.34 6.29 -11.31
C GLU A 134 -2.82 7.64 -11.84
N ASP A 135 -1.86 8.44 -12.29
CA ASP A 135 -2.11 9.72 -12.96
C ASP A 135 -0.95 9.97 -13.94
N SER A 136 -1.12 10.92 -14.85
CA SER A 136 -0.05 11.32 -15.78
C SER A 136 1.10 12.00 -15.03
N ILE A 137 2.32 11.88 -15.56
CA ILE A 137 3.49 12.53 -14.96
C ILE A 137 3.33 14.05 -14.91
N ASP A 138 2.73 14.63 -15.96
CA ASP A 138 2.46 16.08 -16.05
C ASP A 138 1.57 16.55 -14.89
N VAL A 139 0.49 15.82 -14.59
CA VAL A 139 -0.40 16.14 -13.47
C VAL A 139 0.30 15.96 -12.11
N ILE A 140 1.15 14.94 -11.97
CA ILE A 140 1.92 14.75 -10.73
C ILE A 140 2.92 15.90 -10.54
N GLU A 141 3.62 16.30 -11.61
CA GLU A 141 4.56 17.42 -11.60
C GLU A 141 3.86 18.74 -11.24
N GLU A 142 2.71 19.04 -11.87
CA GLU A 142 1.90 20.22 -11.53
C GLU A 142 1.52 20.25 -10.04
N ARG A 143 1.19 19.10 -9.45
CA ARG A 143 0.90 19.00 -8.01
C ARG A 143 2.13 19.26 -7.14
N PHE A 144 3.31 18.79 -7.54
CA PHE A 144 4.55 19.11 -6.83
C PHE A 144 4.88 20.59 -6.91
N ILE A 145 4.73 21.21 -8.08
CA ILE A 145 4.92 22.65 -8.28
C ILE A 145 3.94 23.44 -7.41
N ALA A 146 2.66 23.07 -7.43
CA ALA A 146 1.62 23.76 -6.67
C ALA A 146 1.77 23.59 -5.14
N ARG A 147 2.33 22.46 -4.67
CA ARG A 147 2.61 22.23 -3.24
C ARG A 147 3.70 23.16 -2.69
N GLY A 148 4.67 23.54 -3.53
CA GLY A 148 5.86 24.27 -3.10
C GLY A 148 6.91 23.38 -2.44
N PRO A 149 8.05 23.97 -2.00
CA PRO A 149 9.14 23.24 -1.35
C PRO A 149 8.69 22.61 -0.02
N VAL A 150 9.23 21.42 0.26
CA VAL A 150 9.13 20.71 1.56
C VAL A 150 10.33 20.97 2.42
#